data_AF-A0A937SDF8-F1
#
_entry.id   AF-A0A937SDF8-F1
#
_cell.length_a   1.000
_cell.length_b   1.000
_cell.length_c   1.000
_cell.angle_alpha   90.00
_cell.angle_beta   90.00
_cell.angle_gamma   90.00
#
_symmetry.space_group_name_H-M   'P 1'
#
loop_
_entity.id
_entity.type
_entity.pdbx_description
1 polymer ?
#
loop_
_entity_poly.entity_id
_entity_poly.type
_entity_poly.pdbx_seq_one_letter_code
_entity_poly.pdbx_strand_id
1 'polypeptide(L)'
;MGYLIHYSFHNVRIPASQVTAALAAIHHLYQLEIVERMGTAMSYDHTTKTMRKCYRGGHLPSTGSFATLMDALQAWSLGSVQQADGSIEIVEYRCDKAGDESVLFDAIAPFLDYSCNPRIDAFQDNNEHWRHVFIDGQHRQVLGKVIFADQHPELFDSLEN
;
A
#
# COMPACT_ATOMS: atom_id res chain seq x y z
N MET A 1 2.03 22.10 -2.36
CA MET A 1 1.99 21.68 -3.77
C MET A 1 1.89 20.17 -3.77
N GLY A 2 0.96 19.59 -4.54
CA GLY A 2 0.92 18.14 -4.76
C GLY A 2 1.98 17.75 -5.79
N TYR A 3 2.55 16.57 -5.65
CA TYR A 3 3.45 15.99 -6.64
C TYR A 3 2.75 14.77 -7.23
N LEU A 4 2.81 14.63 -8.56
CA LEU A 4 2.32 13.44 -9.22
C LEU A 4 3.33 12.33 -8.95
N ILE A 5 2.82 11.21 -8.42
CA ILE A 5 3.61 10.01 -8.17
C ILE A 5 3.01 8.91 -8.99
N HIS A 6 3.86 8.26 -9.78
CA HIS A 6 3.49 7.11 -10.57
C HIS A 6 4.02 5.85 -9.89
N TYR A 7 3.20 4.81 -9.88
CA TYR A 7 3.55 3.51 -9.33
C TYR A 7 3.55 2.44 -10.42
N SER A 8 4.55 1.57 -10.39
CA SER A 8 4.59 0.32 -11.14
C SER A 8 4.58 -0.83 -10.15
N PHE A 9 3.54 -1.67 -10.22
CA PHE A 9 3.36 -2.81 -9.34
C PHE A 9 3.95 -4.06 -9.98
N HIS A 10 4.76 -4.79 -9.23
CA HIS A 10 5.38 -6.03 -9.68
C HIS A 10 5.00 -7.16 -8.73
N ASN A 11 4.09 -8.03 -9.21
CA ASN A 11 3.62 -9.23 -8.53
C ASN A 11 3.20 -9.00 -7.06
N VAL A 12 2.56 -7.87 -6.77
CA VAL A 12 2.07 -7.55 -5.42
C VAL A 12 0.77 -8.32 -5.19
N ARG A 13 0.93 -9.57 -4.77
CA ARG A 13 -0.14 -10.56 -4.68
C ARG A 13 -0.39 -10.98 -3.24
N ILE A 14 -1.66 -11.09 -2.87
CA ILE A 14 -2.13 -11.65 -1.60
C ILE A 14 -2.76 -13.01 -1.89
N PRO A 15 -2.19 -14.13 -1.40
CA PRO A 15 -2.75 -15.47 -1.59
C PRO A 15 -4.18 -15.58 -1.07
N ALA A 16 -4.99 -16.45 -1.68
CA ALA A 16 -6.39 -16.66 -1.29
C ALA A 16 -6.55 -16.96 0.21
N SER A 17 -5.62 -17.72 0.79
CA SER A 17 -5.59 -18.07 2.21
C SER A 17 -5.37 -16.87 3.15
N GLN A 18 -4.82 -15.78 2.65
CA GLN A 18 -4.48 -14.57 3.42
C GLN A 18 -5.46 -13.41 3.19
N VAL A 19 -6.35 -13.50 2.20
CA VAL A 19 -7.27 -12.41 1.82
C VAL A 19 -8.08 -11.88 3.01
N THR A 20 -8.63 -12.77 3.85
CA THR A 20 -9.40 -12.36 5.03
C THR A 20 -8.54 -11.66 6.08
N ALA A 21 -7.31 -12.13 6.29
CA ALA A 21 -6.39 -11.52 7.26
C ALA A 21 -5.90 -10.14 6.77
N ALA A 22 -5.58 -10.01 5.49
CA ALA A 22 -5.23 -8.74 4.87
C ALA A 22 -6.38 -7.73 4.95
N LEU A 23 -7.63 -8.15 4.69
CA LEU A 23 -8.81 -7.28 4.86
C LEU A 23 -8.95 -6.81 6.32
N ALA A 24 -8.77 -7.70 7.29
CA ALA A 24 -8.80 -7.33 8.71
C ALA A 24 -7.70 -6.34 9.09
N ALA A 25 -6.50 -6.48 8.52
CA ALA A 25 -5.39 -5.54 8.75
C ALA A 25 -5.69 -4.15 8.18
N ILE A 26 -6.27 -4.04 6.98
CA ILE A 26 -6.70 -2.75 6.43
C ILE A 26 -7.82 -2.15 7.29
N HIS A 27 -8.79 -2.95 7.75
CA HIS A 27 -9.82 -2.47 8.68
C HIS A 27 -9.25 -1.92 9.99
N HIS A 28 -8.23 -2.57 10.54
CA HIS A 28 -7.59 -2.12 11.77
C HIS A 28 -7.04 -0.69 11.63
N LEU A 29 -6.54 -0.31 10.44
CA LEU A 29 -6.08 1.06 10.19
C LEU A 29 -7.17 2.10 10.48
N TYR A 30 -8.43 1.80 10.18
CA TYR A 30 -9.57 2.72 10.35
C TYR A 30 -10.13 2.78 11.77
N GLN A 31 -9.57 2.03 12.73
CA GLN A 31 -9.93 2.19 14.13
C GLN A 31 -9.48 3.57 14.64
N LEU A 32 -10.31 4.25 15.43
CA LEU A 32 -10.08 5.63 15.84
C LEU A 32 -8.70 5.84 16.47
N GLU A 33 -8.31 4.97 17.39
CA GLU A 33 -7.01 5.02 18.06
C GLU A 33 -5.82 4.89 17.08
N ILE A 34 -5.99 4.08 16.03
CA ILE A 34 -4.96 3.86 15.02
C ILE A 34 -4.88 5.06 14.10
N VAL A 35 -6.03 5.59 13.65
CA VAL A 35 -6.10 6.82 12.84
C VAL A 35 -5.50 8.02 13.58
N GLU A 36 -5.79 8.18 14.88
CA GLU A 36 -5.25 9.27 15.68
C GLU A 36 -3.73 9.16 15.87
N ARG A 37 -3.19 7.95 15.88
CA ARG A 37 -1.75 7.71 15.99
C ARG A 37 -1.03 7.86 14.64
N MET A 38 -1.52 7.15 13.63
CA MET A 38 -0.83 6.90 12.36
C MET A 38 -1.40 7.66 11.16
N GLY A 39 -2.54 8.35 11.32
CA GLY A 39 -3.14 9.16 10.25
C GLY A 39 -2.15 10.16 9.68
N THR A 40 -2.00 10.13 8.36
CA THR A 40 -0.96 10.85 7.61
C THR A 40 -1.47 12.18 7.02
N ALA A 41 -2.74 12.49 7.25
CA ALA A 41 -3.39 13.72 6.79
C ALA A 41 -4.42 14.23 7.78
N MET A 42 -4.98 15.40 7.48
CA MET A 42 -6.05 16.03 8.25
C MET A 42 -7.26 16.30 7.36
N SER A 43 -8.45 16.02 7.88
CA SER A 43 -9.74 16.40 7.29
C SER A 43 -10.52 17.26 8.27
N TYR A 44 -11.22 18.28 7.77
CA TYR A 44 -12.10 19.10 8.60
C TYR A 44 -13.48 18.44 8.70
N ASP A 45 -13.87 18.05 9.92
CA ASP A 45 -15.22 17.58 10.18
C ASP A 45 -16.16 18.78 10.34
N HIS A 46 -17.01 19.00 9.34
CA HIS A 46 -18.01 20.07 9.35
C HIS A 46 -19.08 19.91 10.44
N THR A 47 -19.30 18.69 10.94
CA THR A 47 -20.28 18.37 11.98
C THR A 47 -19.74 18.77 13.35
N THR A 48 -18.52 18.34 13.68
CA THR A 48 -17.90 18.65 14.97
C THR A 48 -17.09 19.93 14.98
N LYS A 49 -16.90 20.57 13.82
CA LYS A 49 -16.06 21.76 13.61
C LYS A 49 -14.61 21.57 14.08
N THR A 50 -14.09 20.35 13.94
CA THR A 50 -12.74 19.97 14.38
C THR A 50 -11.95 19.37 13.24
N MET A 51 -10.62 19.55 13.27
CA MET A 51 -9.72 18.82 12.40
C MET A 51 -9.54 17.40 12.96
N ARG A 52 -9.72 16.38 12.11
CA ARG A 52 -9.47 14.98 12.45
C ARG A 52 -8.34 14.43 11.61
N LYS A 53 -7.51 13.59 12.21
CA LYS A 53 -6.56 12.78 11.44
C LYS A 53 -7.32 11.82 10.55
N CYS A 54 -6.75 11.55 9.38
CA CYS A 54 -7.24 10.54 8.47
C CYS A 54 -6.06 9.97 7.67
N TYR A 55 -6.31 8.84 7.02
CA TYR A 55 -5.58 8.50 5.81
C TYR A 55 -6.32 9.20 4.67
N ARG A 56 -5.59 9.78 3.72
CA ARG A 56 -6.20 10.38 2.53
C ARG A 56 -6.72 9.34 1.53
N GLY A 57 -6.80 8.07 1.94
CA GLY A 57 -7.70 7.09 1.33
C GLY A 57 -9.17 7.44 1.54
N GLY A 58 -10.03 6.86 0.72
CA GLY A 58 -11.48 6.95 0.82
C GLY A 58 -12.00 6.57 2.20
N HIS A 59 -13.17 7.11 2.53
CA HIS A 59 -13.82 6.88 3.80
C HIS A 59 -14.21 5.41 3.97
N LEU A 60 -14.16 4.93 5.21
CA LEU A 60 -14.79 3.69 5.59
C LEU A 60 -16.29 3.76 5.19
N PRO A 61 -16.86 2.72 4.59
CA PRO A 61 -18.28 2.70 4.26
C PRO A 61 -19.14 2.97 5.49
N SER A 62 -20.35 3.51 5.27
CA SER A 62 -21.31 3.80 6.35
C SER A 62 -21.72 2.56 7.16
N THR A 63 -21.55 1.37 6.61
CA THR A 63 -21.70 0.07 7.28
C THR A 63 -20.64 -0.20 8.35
N GLY A 64 -19.58 0.62 8.43
CA GLY A 64 -18.49 0.45 9.39
C GLY A 64 -17.44 -0.59 8.97
N SER A 65 -17.52 -1.14 7.76
CA SER A 65 -16.53 -2.10 7.21
C SER A 65 -16.62 -2.18 5.68
N PHE A 66 -15.50 -2.51 5.04
CA PHE A 66 -15.41 -2.97 3.66
C PHE A 66 -15.89 -4.41 3.53
N ALA A 67 -16.67 -4.68 2.48
CA ALA A 67 -17.20 -6.03 2.22
C ALA A 67 -16.11 -6.97 1.69
N THR A 68 -15.18 -6.47 0.87
CA THR A 68 -14.09 -7.25 0.27
C THR A 68 -12.75 -6.54 0.40
N LEU A 69 -11.66 -7.30 0.26
CA LEU A 69 -10.30 -6.75 0.19
C LEU A 69 -10.13 -5.81 -1.01
N MET A 70 -10.77 -6.10 -2.14
CA MET A 70 -10.74 -5.23 -3.32
C MET A 70 -11.41 -3.88 -3.04
N ASP A 71 -12.54 -3.85 -2.32
CA ASP A 71 -13.19 -2.60 -1.90
C ASP A 71 -12.30 -1.79 -0.96
N ALA A 72 -11.64 -2.48 -0.03
CA ALA A 72 -10.69 -1.87 0.89
C ALA A 72 -9.50 -1.26 0.12
N LEU A 73 -8.87 -1.99 -0.80
CA LEU A 73 -7.78 -1.49 -1.64
C LEU A 73 -8.25 -0.33 -2.54
N GLN A 74 -9.45 -0.40 -3.09
CA GLN A 74 -10.05 0.65 -3.90
C GLN A 74 -10.24 1.95 -3.10
N ALA A 75 -10.58 1.86 -1.81
CA ALA A 75 -10.61 3.04 -0.95
C ALA A 75 -9.23 3.70 -0.86
N TRP A 76 -8.15 2.92 -0.89
CA TRP A 76 -6.78 3.45 -0.97
C TRP A 76 -6.33 3.84 -2.39
N SER A 77 -7.26 3.93 -3.33
CA SER A 77 -6.99 4.20 -4.76
C SER A 77 -6.09 3.15 -5.43
N LEU A 78 -6.05 1.93 -4.90
CA LEU A 78 -5.35 0.81 -5.51
C LEU A 78 -6.32 -0.05 -6.31
N GLY A 79 -6.06 -0.19 -7.60
CA GLY A 79 -6.73 -1.15 -8.44
C GLY A 79 -6.19 -2.54 -8.19
N SER A 80 -7.08 -3.52 -8.09
CA SER A 80 -6.74 -4.92 -7.90
C SER A 80 -7.58 -5.83 -8.78
N VAL A 81 -7.07 -7.04 -9.03
CA VAL A 81 -7.71 -8.09 -9.83
C VAL A 81 -7.74 -9.37 -9.00
N GLN A 82 -8.89 -10.03 -8.96
CA GLN A 82 -8.99 -11.37 -8.40
C GLN A 82 -8.58 -12.41 -9.45
N GLN A 83 -7.64 -13.27 -9.08
CA GLN A 83 -7.17 -14.37 -9.90
C GLN A 83 -8.08 -15.59 -9.77
N ALA A 84 -7.96 -16.55 -10.69
CA ALA A 84 -8.78 -17.75 -10.74
C ALA A 84 -8.68 -18.62 -9.47
N ASP A 85 -7.55 -18.57 -8.77
CA ASP A 85 -7.33 -19.31 -7.51
C ASP A 85 -7.84 -18.55 -6.27
N GLY A 86 -8.49 -17.40 -6.46
CA GLY A 86 -9.03 -16.56 -5.40
C GLY A 86 -8.01 -15.60 -4.77
N SER A 87 -6.74 -15.62 -5.20
CA SER A 87 -5.76 -14.61 -4.79
C SER A 87 -6.11 -13.24 -5.38
N ILE A 88 -5.61 -12.18 -4.76
CA ILE A 88 -5.82 -10.80 -5.19
C ILE A 88 -4.48 -10.18 -5.54
N GLU A 89 -4.37 -9.63 -6.74
CA GLU A 89 -3.19 -8.94 -7.22
C GLU A 89 -3.45 -7.44 -7.34
N ILE A 90 -2.55 -6.63 -6.80
CA ILE A 90 -2.59 -5.17 -6.91
C ILE A 90 -1.84 -4.77 -8.18
N VAL A 91 -2.51 -4.05 -9.08
CA VAL A 91 -2.02 -3.83 -10.45
C VAL A 91 -1.82 -2.36 -10.82
N GLU A 92 -2.48 -1.43 -10.13
CA GLU A 92 -2.41 -0.02 -10.49
C GLU A 92 -2.74 0.91 -9.32
N TYR A 93 -2.31 2.16 -9.45
CA TYR A 93 -2.71 3.27 -8.59
C TYR A 93 -3.54 4.26 -9.41
N ARG A 94 -4.71 4.66 -8.88
CA ARG A 94 -5.78 5.32 -9.65
C ARG A 94 -5.99 6.81 -9.35
N CYS A 95 -5.18 7.42 -8.49
CA CYS A 95 -5.41 8.81 -8.06
C CYS A 95 -4.10 9.60 -7.95
N ASP A 96 -4.18 10.91 -7.72
CA ASP A 96 -3.03 11.74 -7.34
C ASP A 96 -2.62 11.40 -5.90
N LYS A 97 -1.31 11.32 -5.63
CA LYS A 97 -0.82 10.98 -4.29
C LYS A 97 -1.30 11.98 -3.27
N ALA A 98 -1.99 11.45 -2.27
CA ALA A 98 -2.45 12.23 -1.14
C ALA A 98 -2.26 11.37 0.12
N GLY A 99 -1.36 11.80 1.01
CA GLY A 99 -0.99 11.05 2.22
C GLY A 99 0.23 10.14 2.00
N ASP A 100 0.55 9.37 3.03
CA ASP A 100 1.63 8.39 3.02
C ASP A 100 1.05 6.97 2.99
N GLU A 101 1.18 6.33 1.83
CA GLU A 101 0.77 4.95 1.54
C GLU A 101 1.61 3.89 2.26
N SER A 102 2.76 4.27 2.84
CA SER A 102 3.63 3.33 3.56
C SER A 102 2.88 2.61 4.68
N VAL A 103 1.94 3.29 5.35
CA VAL A 103 1.10 2.71 6.41
C VAL A 103 0.24 1.56 5.89
N LEU A 104 -0.29 1.68 4.67
CA LEU A 104 -1.02 0.58 4.05
C LEU A 104 -0.07 -0.56 3.67
N PHE A 105 1.07 -0.23 3.07
CA PHE A 105 2.06 -1.23 2.65
C PHE A 105 2.62 -2.00 3.84
N ASP A 106 2.85 -1.35 4.98
CA ASP A 106 3.20 -1.98 6.25
C ASP A 106 2.10 -2.93 6.73
N ALA A 107 0.84 -2.51 6.64
CA ALA A 107 -0.28 -3.32 7.08
C ALA A 107 -0.48 -4.57 6.21
N ILE A 108 -0.27 -4.48 4.89
CA ILE A 108 -0.48 -5.62 3.99
C ILE A 108 0.76 -6.51 3.82
N ALA A 109 1.96 -6.00 4.14
CA ALA A 109 3.21 -6.72 3.94
C ALA A 109 3.16 -8.17 4.44
N PRO A 110 2.74 -8.47 5.69
CA PRO A 110 2.73 -9.84 6.22
C PRO A 110 1.92 -10.86 5.41
N PHE A 111 1.02 -10.39 4.53
CA PHE A 111 0.07 -11.20 3.79
C PHE A 111 0.44 -11.38 2.32
N LEU A 112 1.55 -10.79 1.87
CA LEU A 112 1.99 -10.90 0.48
C LEU A 112 2.60 -12.28 0.18
N ASP A 113 2.49 -12.68 -1.08
CA ASP A 113 3.15 -13.86 -1.62
C ASP A 113 4.63 -13.56 -1.91
N TYR A 114 5.49 -13.87 -0.94
CA TYR A 114 6.92 -13.64 -1.04
C TYR A 114 7.63 -14.47 -2.12
N SER A 115 7.03 -15.59 -2.54
CA SER A 115 7.59 -16.40 -3.64
C SER A 115 7.58 -15.65 -4.98
N CYS A 116 6.77 -14.59 -5.09
CA CYS A 116 6.63 -13.78 -6.28
C CYS A 116 7.58 -12.57 -6.33
N ASN A 117 8.41 -12.36 -5.29
CA ASN A 117 9.29 -11.19 -5.13
C ASN A 117 8.54 -9.85 -5.30
N PRO A 118 7.51 -9.60 -4.48
CA PRO A 118 6.66 -8.42 -4.61
C PRO A 118 7.47 -7.13 -4.44
N ARG A 119 7.26 -6.16 -5.33
CA ARG A 119 7.83 -4.81 -5.21
C ARG A 119 6.95 -3.77 -5.89
N ILE A 120 7.08 -2.52 -5.46
CA ILE A 120 6.43 -1.38 -6.10
C ILE A 120 7.49 -0.33 -6.41
N ASP A 121 7.63 0.01 -7.68
CA ASP A 121 8.52 1.08 -8.11
C ASP A 121 7.72 2.38 -8.17
N ALA A 122 8.25 3.43 -7.56
CA ALA A 122 7.60 4.72 -7.50
C ALA A 122 8.50 5.79 -8.09
N PHE A 123 7.92 6.68 -8.89
CA PHE A 123 8.65 7.77 -9.54
C PHE A 123 7.86 9.08 -9.50
N GLN A 124 8.62 10.17 -9.37
CA GLN A 124 8.12 11.55 -9.42
C GLN A 124 8.69 12.28 -10.65
N ASP A 125 7.97 13.30 -11.10
CA ASP A 125 8.36 14.15 -12.25
C ASP A 125 9.70 14.88 -12.07
N ASN A 126 10.21 15.02 -10.84
CA ASN A 126 11.51 15.61 -10.53
C ASN A 126 12.69 14.62 -10.64
N ASN A 127 12.47 13.43 -11.22
CA ASN A 127 13.42 12.30 -11.28
C ASN A 127 13.78 11.71 -9.91
N GLU A 128 12.96 11.92 -8.87
CA GLU A 128 13.05 11.12 -7.66
C GLU A 128 12.41 9.76 -7.90
N HIS A 129 13.15 8.72 -7.54
CA HIS A 129 12.68 7.34 -7.58
C HIS A 129 12.90 6.70 -6.21
N TRP A 130 11.97 5.84 -5.83
CA TRP A 130 12.14 4.95 -4.70
C TRP A 130 11.41 3.64 -4.98
N ARG A 131 11.76 2.61 -4.23
CA ARG A 131 11.15 1.31 -4.31
C ARG A 131 10.56 0.93 -2.97
N HIS A 132 9.34 0.44 -2.97
CA HIS A 132 8.78 -0.31 -1.86
C HIS A 132 9.15 -1.78 -2.06
N VAL A 133 9.98 -2.30 -1.17
CA VAL A 133 10.33 -3.73 -1.13
C VAL A 133 9.64 -4.39 0.05
N PHE A 134 9.28 -5.64 -0.13
CA PHE A 134 8.67 -6.46 0.90
C PHE A 134 9.57 -7.66 1.17
N ILE A 135 10.06 -7.81 2.40
CA ILE A 135 11.00 -8.86 2.81
C ILE A 135 10.51 -9.42 4.15
N ASP A 136 10.33 -10.73 4.24
CA ASP A 136 10.00 -11.46 5.48
C ASP A 136 8.85 -10.87 6.32
N GLY A 137 7.74 -10.54 5.67
CA GLY A 137 6.59 -9.94 6.36
C GLY A 137 6.68 -8.41 6.53
N GLN A 138 7.79 -7.78 6.17
CA GLN A 138 8.06 -6.36 6.43
C GLN A 138 8.08 -5.56 5.13
N HIS A 139 7.64 -4.31 5.20
CA HIS A 139 7.78 -3.33 4.13
C HIS A 139 8.95 -2.39 4.43
N ARG A 140 9.71 -2.03 3.39
CA ARG A 140 10.76 -1.02 3.46
C ARG A 140 10.70 -0.12 2.23
N GLN A 141 10.81 1.18 2.46
CA GLN A 141 11.04 2.16 1.40
C GLN A 141 12.55 2.32 1.19
N VAL A 142 13.01 2.07 -0.03
CA VAL A 142 14.41 2.21 -0.43
C VAL A 142 14.53 3.41 -1.36
N LEU A 143 15.17 4.47 -0.87
CA LEU A 143 15.51 5.65 -1.66
C LEU A 143 16.71 5.35 -2.57
N GLY A 144 16.62 5.68 -3.85
CA GLY A 144 17.76 5.57 -4.75
C GLY A 144 17.38 5.82 -6.20
N LYS A 145 18.34 6.26 -7.02
CA LYS A 145 18.25 6.09 -8.48
C LYS A 145 18.05 4.59 -8.70
N VAL A 146 16.87 4.19 -9.19
CA VAL A 146 16.57 2.79 -9.47
C VAL A 146 17.64 2.28 -10.44
N ILE A 147 18.56 1.49 -9.90
CA ILE A 147 19.48 0.74 -10.72
C ILE A 147 18.70 -0.49 -11.16
N PHE A 148 18.47 -0.61 -12.47
CA PHE A 148 17.97 -1.85 -13.06
C PHE A 148 18.92 -2.98 -12.64
N ALA A 149 18.38 -4.11 -12.15
CA ALA A 149 19.15 -5.21 -11.57
C ALA A 149 20.27 -5.72 -12.50
N ASP A 150 20.12 -5.47 -13.80
CA ASP A 150 21.07 -5.69 -14.88
C ASP A 150 22.44 -5.01 -14.67
N GLN A 151 22.51 -3.95 -13.85
CA GLN A 151 23.74 -3.17 -13.64
C GLN A 151 24.41 -3.41 -12.28
N HIS A 152 23.68 -3.92 -11.27
CA HIS A 152 24.19 -4.15 -9.92
C HIS A 152 23.50 -5.38 -9.26
N PRO A 153 23.80 -6.60 -9.73
CA PRO A 153 23.21 -7.85 -9.21
C PRO A 153 23.58 -8.11 -7.74
N GLU A 154 24.70 -7.57 -7.25
CA GLU A 154 25.21 -7.78 -5.89
C GLU A 154 24.30 -7.27 -4.77
N LEU A 155 23.38 -6.34 -5.09
CA LEU A 155 22.39 -5.83 -4.13
C LEU A 155 21.24 -6.82 -3.88
N PHE A 156 21.15 -7.88 -4.69
CA PHE A 156 20.10 -8.90 -4.62
C PHE A 156 20.63 -10.27 -4.15
N ASP A 157 21.95 -10.46 -4.07
CA ASP A 157 22.61 -11.71 -3.66
C ASP A 157 22.75 -11.87 -2.13
N SER A 158 22.33 -10.89 -1.33
CA SER A 158 22.49 -10.96 0.15
C SER A 158 21.34 -11.63 0.91
N LEU A 159 20.40 -12.29 0.21
CA LEU A 159 19.33 -13.08 0.83
C LEU A 159 19.67 -14.57 1.02
N GLU A 160 20.89 -14.99 0.67
CA GLU A 160 21.40 -16.33 1.01
C GLU A 160 22.55 -16.22 2.02
N ASN A 161 22.22 -16.12 3.31
CA ASN A 161 22.99 -16.67 4.44
C ASN A 161 22.13 -16.77 5.70
#